data_AF-A0A8D8ZCK0-F1
#
_entry.id   AF-A0A8D8ZCK0-F1
#
_cell.length_a   1.000
_cell.length_b   1.000
_cell.length_c   1.000
_cell.angle_alpha   90.00
_cell.angle_beta   90.00
_cell.angle_gamma   90.00
#
_symmetry.space_group_name_H-M   'P 1'
#
loop_
_entity.id
_entity.type
_entity.pdbx_description
1 polymer ?
#
loop_
_entity_poly.entity_id
_entity_poly.type
_entity_poly.pdbx_seq_one_letter_code
_entity_poly.pdbx_strand_id
1 'polypeptide(L)'
;MQGKDDIQQTDVHYGSSHGEGFFNWRFLFGVKYFYAEALMLVTRKDEEYRVPPKLHLQVWDNDNFSPDDYIGTLVLDLSRMPRPARTSARCTGDIVKDIAPTLNLFQTKRCRGWWPFLLGGE
;
A
#
# COMPACT_ATOMS: atom_id res chain seq x y z
N MET A 1 4.19 5.33 -4.75
CA MET A 1 5.15 6.44 -4.85
C MET A 1 6.35 5.96 -5.66
N GLN A 2 6.89 6.79 -6.57
CA GLN A 2 7.83 6.36 -7.62
C GLN A 2 9.22 7.03 -7.54
N GLY A 3 9.55 7.68 -6.42
CA GLY A 3 10.92 8.14 -6.12
C GLY A 3 11.66 7.13 -5.24
N LYS A 4 12.97 6.96 -5.45
CA LYS A 4 13.84 6.12 -4.61
C LYS A 4 13.82 6.59 -3.14
N ASP A 5 13.62 7.89 -2.94
CA ASP A 5 13.57 8.55 -1.63
C ASP A 5 12.23 8.34 -0.89
N ASP A 6 11.18 7.87 -1.58
CA ASP A 6 9.88 7.57 -0.99
C ASP A 6 9.77 6.10 -0.55
N ILE A 7 10.77 5.26 -0.81
CA ILE A 7 10.77 3.87 -0.37
C ILE A 7 11.06 3.85 1.14
N GLN A 8 10.11 3.31 1.90
CA GLN A 8 10.25 3.10 3.34
C GLN A 8 9.99 1.63 3.64
N GLN A 9 10.67 1.08 4.64
CA GLN A 9 10.55 -0.31 5.06
C GLN A 9 10.40 -0.41 6.57
N THR A 10 9.82 -1.51 7.03
CA THR A 10 9.75 -1.83 8.45
C THR A 10 11.07 -2.44 8.94
N ASP A 11 11.17 -2.62 10.24
CA ASP A 11 12.03 -3.67 10.81
C ASP A 11 11.49 -5.07 10.47
N VAL A 12 12.32 -6.09 10.68
CA VAL A 12 11.97 -7.49 10.45
C VAL A 12 11.30 -8.07 11.69
N HIS A 13 10.15 -8.71 11.52
CA HIS A 13 9.47 -9.42 12.60
C HIS A 13 9.94 -10.88 12.66
N TYR A 14 10.73 -11.22 13.68
CA TYR A 14 11.24 -12.58 13.89
C TYR A 14 10.29 -13.43 14.74
N GLY A 15 10.31 -14.75 14.52
CA GLY A 15 9.60 -15.71 15.39
C GLY A 15 8.10 -15.84 15.13
N SER A 16 7.64 -15.46 13.93
CA SER A 16 6.27 -15.72 13.47
C SER A 16 6.00 -17.23 13.46
N SER A 17 5.28 -17.72 14.47
CA SER A 17 5.09 -19.16 14.70
C SER A 17 3.84 -19.72 14.01
N HIS A 18 2.91 -18.84 13.60
CA HIS A 18 1.64 -19.20 12.97
C HIS A 18 1.37 -18.39 11.68
N GLY A 19 2.41 -17.81 11.08
CA GLY A 19 2.25 -16.90 9.94
C GLY A 19 1.67 -15.53 10.30
N GLU A 20 1.71 -15.16 11.59
CA GLU A 20 1.25 -13.86 12.09
C GLU A 20 2.44 -12.95 12.34
N GLY A 21 2.41 -11.74 11.77
CA GLY A 21 3.38 -10.67 12.03
C GLY A 21 2.67 -9.42 12.53
N PHE A 22 3.17 -8.84 13.62
CA PHE A 22 2.62 -7.61 14.19
C PHE A 22 3.64 -6.49 14.09
N PHE A 23 3.23 -5.39 13.44
CA PHE A 23 4.05 -4.21 13.25
C PHE A 23 3.37 -3.02 13.90
N ASN A 24 4.10 -2.28 14.73
CA ASN A 24 3.65 -1.00 15.27
C ASN A 24 4.39 0.14 14.57
N TRP A 25 4.16 0.26 13.25
CA TRP A 25 4.88 1.19 12.41
C TRP A 25 4.02 2.27 11.76
N ARG A 26 4.67 3.36 11.35
CA ARG A 26 4.02 4.48 10.67
C ARG A 26 4.90 4.97 9.53
N PHE A 27 4.45 4.73 8.31
CA PHE A 27 5.00 5.35 7.11
C PHE A 27 4.49 6.78 6.96
N LEU A 28 5.39 7.71 6.62
CA LEU A 28 5.06 9.13 6.45
C LEU A 28 5.48 9.59 5.06
N PHE A 29 4.51 9.99 4.24
CA PHE A 29 4.77 10.44 2.88
C PHE A 29 4.29 11.87 2.66
N GLY A 30 5.18 12.70 2.10
CA GLY A 30 4.82 14.05 1.64
C GLY A 30 4.15 13.96 0.27
N VAL A 31 2.86 14.30 0.17
CA VAL A 31 2.10 14.22 -1.09
C VAL A 31 1.63 15.60 -1.51
N LYS A 32 2.03 16.04 -2.71
CA LYS A 32 1.42 17.20 -3.39
C LYS A 32 0.30 16.70 -4.29
N TYR A 33 -0.95 16.95 -3.90
CA TYR A 33 -2.12 16.45 -4.63
C TYR A 33 -2.86 17.58 -5.38
N PHE A 34 -3.13 17.36 -6.66
CA PHE A 34 -3.90 18.26 -7.50
C PHE A 34 -5.35 17.79 -7.62
N TYR A 35 -6.22 18.36 -6.79
CA TYR A 35 -7.61 17.94 -6.63
C TYR A 35 -8.43 17.94 -7.93
N ALA A 36 -8.16 18.89 -8.85
CA ALA A 36 -8.94 19.01 -10.08
C ALA A 36 -8.74 17.83 -11.04
N GLU A 37 -7.52 17.28 -11.12
CA GLU A 37 -7.21 16.13 -11.99
C GLU A 37 -7.14 14.81 -11.22
N ALA A 38 -7.29 14.85 -9.90
CA ALA A 38 -7.10 13.72 -9.00
C ALA A 38 -5.71 13.05 -9.12
N LEU A 39 -4.67 13.85 -9.43
CA LEU A 39 -3.29 13.39 -9.62
C LEU A 39 -2.37 13.90 -8.51
N MET A 40 -1.26 13.19 -8.30
CA MET A 40 -0.14 13.63 -7.48
C MET A 40 0.93 14.26 -8.37
N LEU A 41 1.56 15.32 -7.87
CA LEU A 41 2.74 15.94 -8.46
C LEU A 41 3.99 15.33 -7.84
N VAL A 42 4.87 14.79 -8.68
CA VAL A 42 6.16 14.22 -8.26
C VAL A 42 7.27 14.95 -9.00
N THR A 43 8.28 15.43 -8.27
CA THR A 43 9.44 16.07 -8.87
C THR A 43 10.57 15.04 -8.98
N ARG A 44 11.13 14.86 -10.18
CA ARG A 44 12.27 13.98 -10.42
C ARG A 44 13.25 14.66 -11.37
N LYS A 45 14.51 14.79 -10.95
CA LYS A 45 15.57 15.47 -11.75
C LYS A 45 15.12 16.85 -12.25
N ASP A 46 14.52 17.64 -11.37
CA ASP A 46 14.00 18.99 -11.64
C ASP A 46 12.80 19.08 -12.62
N GLU A 47 12.28 17.93 -13.07
CA GLU A 47 11.05 17.85 -13.85
C GLU A 47 9.86 17.43 -12.97
N GLU A 48 8.70 18.06 -13.20
CA GLU A 48 7.47 17.72 -12.49
C GLU A 48 6.58 16.80 -13.34
N TYR A 49 6.17 15.70 -12.74
CA TYR A 49 5.32 14.68 -13.35
C TYR A 49 3.98 14.61 -12.62
N ARG A 50 2.90 14.46 -13.38
CA ARG A 50 1.57 14.19 -12.83
C ARG A 50 1.29 12.70 -12.93
N VAL A 51 1.05 12.06 -11.79
CA VAL A 51 0.89 10.61 -11.70
C VAL A 51 -0.31 10.24 -10.83
N PRO A 52 -0.95 9.08 -11.06
CA PRO A 52 -1.96 8.59 -10.14
C PRO A 52 -1.38 8.40 -8.72
N PRO A 53 -2.12 8.77 -7.66
CA PRO A 53 -1.64 8.67 -6.29
C PRO A 53 -1.70 7.21 -5.80
N LYS A 54 -0.83 6.34 -6.32
CA LYS A 54 -0.79 4.91 -5.94
C LYS A 54 0.20 4.66 -4.79
N LEU A 55 -0.29 4.02 -3.73
CA LEU A 55 0.52 3.42 -2.67
C LEU A 55 0.76 1.95 -3.00
N HIS A 56 2.02 1.55 -3.06
CA HIS A 56 2.44 0.18 -3.29
C HIS A 56 3.04 -0.35 -1.99
N LEU A 57 2.51 -1.44 -1.47
CA LEU A 57 3.00 -2.13 -0.29
C LEU A 57 3.37 -3.55 -0.70
N GLN A 58 4.48 -4.04 -0.18
CA GLN A 58 4.94 -5.40 -0.42
C GLN A 58 5.30 -6.06 0.90
N VAL A 59 5.10 -7.36 0.96
CA VAL A 59 5.55 -8.21 2.07
C VAL A 59 6.55 -9.22 1.50
N TRP A 60 7.67 -9.32 2.19
CA TRP A 60 8.78 -10.20 1.86
C TRP A 60 9.10 -11.05 3.10
N ASP A 61 9.45 -12.30 2.87
CA ASP A 61 10.11 -13.13 3.88
C ASP A 61 11.59 -12.77 3.91
N ASN A 62 12.15 -12.60 5.10
CA ASN A 62 13.55 -12.19 5.26
C ASN A 62 14.38 -13.41 5.66
N ASP A 63 15.06 -13.98 4.67
CA ASP A 63 15.79 -15.23 4.81
C ASP A 63 17.26 -14.99 5.14
N ASN A 64 17.77 -15.69 6.15
CA ASN A 64 19.18 -15.54 6.55
C ASN A 64 20.14 -16.32 5.63
N PHE A 65 19.66 -17.36 4.94
CA PHE A 65 20.50 -18.31 4.19
C PHE A 65 20.04 -18.54 2.74
N SER A 66 18.93 -17.94 2.33
CA SER A 66 18.36 -17.95 0.97
C SER A 66 18.06 -16.51 0.51
N PRO A 67 17.83 -16.28 -0.79
CA PRO A 67 17.24 -15.02 -1.24
C PRO A 67 15.86 -14.80 -0.62
N ASP A 68 15.56 -13.56 -0.26
CA ASP A 68 14.26 -13.18 0.31
C ASP A 68 13.09 -13.56 -0.61
N ASP A 69 12.13 -14.29 -0.06
CA ASP A 69 10.95 -14.76 -0.78
C ASP A 69 9.85 -13.69 -0.77
N TYR A 70 9.34 -13.36 -1.94
CA TYR A 70 8.24 -12.42 -2.07
C TYR A 70 6.90 -13.09 -1.69
N ILE A 71 6.19 -12.52 -0.69
CA ILE A 71 4.94 -13.07 -0.16
C ILE A 71 3.71 -12.44 -0.83
N GLY A 72 3.73 -11.12 -1.08
CA GLY A 72 2.57 -10.48 -1.68
C GLY A 72 2.65 -8.97 -1.82
N THR A 73 1.68 -8.40 -2.53
CA THR A 73 1.56 -6.96 -2.81
C THR A 73 0.15 -6.46 -2.54
N LEU A 74 0.07 -5.19 -2.22
CA LEU A 74 -1.15 -4.42 -2.17
C LEU A 74 -0.90 -3.08 -2.86
N VAL A 75 -1.67 -2.81 -3.92
CA VAL A 75 -1.63 -1.52 -4.63
C VAL A 75 -2.94 -0.80 -4.39
N LEU A 76 -2.87 0.38 -3.78
CA LEU A 76 -4.01 1.22 -3.46
C LEU A 76 -3.93 2.52 -4.26
N ASP A 77 -4.90 2.76 -5.15
CA ASP A 77 -5.13 4.09 -5.68
C ASP A 77 -5.79 4.95 -4.59
N LEU A 78 -5.05 5.90 -4.01
CA LEU A 78 -5.51 6.71 -2.88
C LEU A 78 -6.70 7.61 -3.23
N SER A 79 -6.96 7.85 -4.52
CA SER A 79 -8.14 8.60 -4.99
C SER A 79 -9.38 7.72 -5.16
N ARG A 80 -9.20 6.40 -5.30
CA ARG A 80 -10.23 5.40 -5.57
C ARG A 80 -9.94 4.11 -4.79
N MET A 81 -9.67 4.22 -3.50
CA MET A 81 -9.31 3.08 -2.66
C MET A 81 -10.52 2.17 -2.47
N PRO A 82 -10.39 0.84 -2.62
CA PRO A 82 -11.44 -0.07 -2.18
C PRO A 82 -11.72 0.14 -0.68
N ARG A 83 -13.00 0.10 -0.30
CA ARG A 83 -13.36 0.19 1.13
C ARG A 83 -12.77 -1.01 1.88
N PRO A 84 -12.05 -0.78 3.01
CA PRO A 84 -11.44 -1.88 3.74
C PRO A 84 -12.50 -2.78 4.40
N ALA A 85 -12.11 -4.02 4.67
CA ALA A 85 -12.85 -4.84 5.62
C ALA A 85 -12.77 -4.25 7.03
N ARG A 86 -13.84 -4.46 7.82
CA ARG A 86 -13.89 -4.04 9.22
C ARG A 86 -13.09 -4.94 10.14
N THR A 87 -12.88 -6.20 9.76
CA THR A 87 -12.17 -7.23 10.53
C THR A 87 -11.24 -8.01 9.61
N SER A 88 -10.15 -8.55 10.15
CA SER A 88 -9.20 -9.41 9.40
C SER A 88 -9.90 -10.64 8.81
N ALA A 89 -10.82 -11.27 9.56
CA ALA A 89 -11.58 -12.43 9.10
C ALA A 89 -12.47 -12.18 7.86
N ARG A 90 -12.81 -10.91 7.56
CA ARG A 90 -13.59 -10.52 6.36
C ARG A 90 -12.70 -9.95 5.25
N CYS A 91 -11.39 -9.95 5.44
CA CYS A 91 -10.42 -9.38 4.53
C CYS A 91 -10.08 -10.39 3.42
N THR A 92 -10.92 -10.46 2.39
CA THR A 92 -10.75 -11.39 1.25
C THR A 92 -10.35 -10.64 -0.01
N GLY A 93 -9.85 -11.36 -1.01
CA GLY A 93 -9.47 -10.80 -2.31
C GLY A 93 -10.60 -10.06 -3.05
N ASP A 94 -11.87 -10.28 -2.68
CA ASP A 94 -13.00 -9.55 -3.28
C ASP A 94 -12.95 -8.05 -3.02
N ILE A 95 -12.29 -7.63 -1.94
CA ILE A 95 -12.18 -6.22 -1.55
C ILE A 95 -11.44 -5.40 -2.60
N VAL A 96 -10.41 -5.98 -3.21
CA VAL A 96 -9.53 -5.29 -4.17
C VAL A 96 -9.96 -5.47 -5.62
N LYS A 97 -11.14 -6.05 -5.87
CA LYS A 97 -11.73 -6.14 -7.21
C LYS A 97 -12.29 -4.80 -7.67
N ASP A 98 -12.20 -4.52 -8.97
CA ASP A 98 -12.59 -3.24 -9.58
C ASP A 98 -14.07 -2.84 -9.43
N ILE A 99 -14.94 -3.79 -9.05
CA ILE A 99 -16.38 -3.56 -8.84
C ILE A 99 -16.73 -3.13 -7.40
N ALA A 100 -15.76 -3.16 -6.47
CA ALA A 100 -16.01 -2.82 -5.08
C ALA A 100 -16.26 -1.31 -4.91
N PRO A 101 -17.15 -0.89 -4.00
CA PRO A 101 -17.31 0.53 -3.66
C PRO A 101 -15.99 1.13 -3.19
N THR A 102 -15.61 2.26 -3.78
CA THR A 102 -14.35 2.93 -3.47
C THR A 102 -14.56 4.16 -2.58
N LEU A 103 -13.45 4.69 -2.05
CA LEU A 103 -13.37 5.95 -1.32
C LEU A 103 -12.18 6.77 -1.84
N ASN A 104 -12.28 8.08 -1.74
CA ASN A 104 -11.17 8.98 -1.98
C ASN A 104 -10.55 9.40 -0.64
N LEU A 105 -9.29 9.04 -0.41
CA LEU A 105 -8.59 9.34 0.85
C LEU A 105 -8.33 10.83 1.02
N PHE A 106 -8.14 11.56 -0.09
CA PHE A 106 -7.94 13.02 -0.08
C PHE A 106 -9.23 13.79 0.29
N GLN A 107 -10.40 13.16 0.15
CA GLN A 107 -11.69 13.71 0.61
C GLN A 107 -12.04 13.24 2.03
N THR A 108 -11.88 11.94 2.32
CA THR A 108 -12.29 11.33 3.60
C THR A 108 -11.30 11.62 4.73
N LYS A 109 -10.07 12.06 4.42
CA LYS A 109 -8.95 12.39 5.32
C LYS A 109 -8.38 11.22 6.15
N ARG A 110 -9.20 10.27 6.58
CA ARG A 110 -8.78 9.11 7.39
C ARG A 110 -9.57 7.87 6.98
N CYS A 111 -8.89 6.74 6.92
CA CYS A 111 -9.49 5.43 6.72
C CYS A 111 -8.78 4.42 7.63
N ARG A 112 -9.54 3.47 8.18
CA ARG A 112 -9.01 2.37 9.01
C ARG A 112 -9.74 1.09 8.67
N GLY A 113 -8.97 0.01 8.53
CA GLY A 113 -9.49 -1.34 8.34
C GLY A 113 -8.43 -2.24 7.74
N TRP A 114 -8.88 -3.28 7.04
CA TRP A 114 -8.05 -4.36 6.53
C TRP A 114 -8.15 -4.46 5.01
N TRP A 115 -6.99 -4.61 4.36
CA TRP A 115 -6.87 -4.89 2.94
C TRP A 115 -5.99 -6.14 2.75
N PRO A 116 -6.36 -7.05 1.84
CA PRO A 116 -5.58 -8.26 1.60
C PRO A 116 -4.34 -7.91 0.79
N PHE A 117 -3.21 -8.49 1.15
CA PHE A 117 -2.09 -8.62 0.20
C PHE A 117 -2.40 -9.82 -0.69
N LEU A 118 -2.22 -9.65 -1.98
CA LEU A 118 -2.38 -10.74 -2.95
C LEU A 118 -1.01 -11.27 -3.35
N LEU A 119 -0.93 -12.57 -3.62
CA LEU A 119 0.23 -13.15 -4.29
C LEU A 119 0.42 -12.41 -5.62
N GLY A 120 1.67 -12.05 -5.92
CA GLY A 120 1.99 -11.12 -6.99
C GLY A 120 1.64 -11.67 -8.36
N GLY A 121 0.64 -11.05 -8.99
CA GLY A 121 0.46 -10.95 -10.43
C GLY A 121 0.11 -12.24 -11.18
N GLU A 122 -1.18 -12.57 -11.21
CA GLU A 122 -1.89 -12.85 -12.48
C GLU A 122 -2.95 -11.78 -12.70
#